data_AF-A0A3D1JJ74-F1
#
_entry.id   AF-A0A3D1JJ74-F1
#
_cell.length_a   1.000
_cell.length_b   1.000
_cell.length_c   1.000
_cell.angle_alpha   90.00
_cell.angle_beta   90.00
_cell.angle_gamma   90.00
#
_symmetry.space_group_name_H-M   'P 1'
#
loop_
_entity.id
_entity.type
_entity.pdbx_description
1 polymer ?
#
loop_
_entity_poly.entity_id
_entity_poly.type
_entity_poly.pdbx_seq_one_letter_code
_entity_poly.pdbx_strand_id
1 'polypeptide(L)'
;MTPKTLTMAERIQQARQLIQQARELPIPEELGRLDVYYIARIRQLTQQAKDLVKFIPYTPSATPEIKKEVENLLKEADATARELLHGSHSD
;
A
#
# COMPACT_ATOMS: atom_id res chain seq x y z
N MET A 1 27.24 -1.39 10.12
CA MET A 1 26.42 -1.08 8.93
C MET A 1 25.35 -0.09 9.39
N THR A 2 25.45 1.18 9.01
CA THR A 2 24.40 2.17 9.34
C THR A 2 23.16 1.81 8.54
N PRO A 3 21.97 1.69 9.17
CA PRO A 3 20.74 1.46 8.42
C PRO A 3 20.54 2.62 7.44
N LYS A 4 20.40 2.30 6.14
CA LYS A 4 20.14 3.30 5.11
C LYS A 4 18.75 3.89 5.35
N THR A 5 18.69 5.16 5.77
CA THR A 5 17.42 5.89 5.88
C THR A 5 16.88 6.17 4.47
N LEU A 6 15.67 5.70 4.18
CA LEU A 6 15.01 5.97 2.91
C LEU A 6 14.61 7.44 2.81
N THR A 7 14.88 8.05 1.65
CA THR A 7 14.38 9.37 1.24
C THR A 7 12.85 9.35 1.04
N MET A 8 12.22 10.53 0.95
CA MET A 8 10.78 10.62 0.67
C MET A 8 10.41 9.97 -0.66
N ALA A 9 11.22 10.19 -1.70
CA ALA A 9 11.02 9.61 -3.03
C ALA A 9 11.14 8.07 -3.00
N GLU A 10 12.17 7.53 -2.33
CA GLU A 10 12.32 6.07 -2.18
C GLU A 10 11.14 5.45 -1.41
N ARG A 11 10.63 6.12 -0.36
CA ARG A 11 9.44 5.65 0.38
C ARG A 11 8.19 5.62 -0.49
N ILE A 12 7.97 6.66 -1.29
CA ILE A 12 6.85 6.76 -2.23
C ILE A 12 6.94 5.64 -3.29
N GLN A 13 8.12 5.44 -3.87
CA GLN A 13 8.34 4.38 -4.85
C GLN A 13 8.09 3.00 -4.23
N GLN A 14 8.61 2.74 -3.03
CA GLN A 14 8.43 1.47 -2.35
C GLN A 14 6.97 1.22 -1.95
N ALA A 15 6.22 2.26 -1.55
CA ALA A 15 4.79 2.14 -1.28
C ALA A 15 4.01 1.73 -2.54
N ARG A 16 4.30 2.32 -3.70
CA ARG A 16 3.72 1.90 -4.98
C ARG A 16 4.00 0.43 -5.29
N GLN A 17 5.25 -0.01 -5.07
CA GLN A 17 5.64 -1.41 -5.29
C GLN A 17 4.88 -2.37 -4.37
N LEU A 18 4.68 -2.03 -3.11
CA LEU A 18 3.92 -2.86 -2.16
C LEU A 18 2.44 -2.98 -2.54
N ILE A 19 1.82 -1.89 -3.01
CA ILE A 19 0.44 -1.91 -3.54
C ILE A 19 0.38 -2.80 -4.79
N GLN A 20 1.34 -2.66 -5.71
CA GLN A 20 1.41 -3.50 -6.91
C GLN A 20 1.60 -4.99 -6.55
N GLN A 21 2.47 -5.31 -5.59
CA GLN A 21 2.64 -6.68 -5.09
C GLN A 21 1.35 -7.26 -4.51
N ALA A 22 0.50 -6.44 -3.88
CA ALA A 22 -0.80 -6.90 -3.39
C ALA A 22 -1.72 -7.28 -4.57
N ARG A 23 -1.71 -6.51 -5.66
CA ARG A 23 -2.50 -6.80 -6.88
C ARG A 23 -2.00 -8.03 -7.63
N GLU A 24 -0.70 -8.28 -7.60
CA GLU A 24 -0.06 -9.43 -8.26
C GLU A 24 -0.09 -10.71 -7.41
N LEU A 25 -0.58 -10.64 -6.16
CA LEU A 25 -0.62 -11.80 -5.29
C LEU A 25 -1.58 -12.85 -5.89
N PRO A 26 -1.12 -14.09 -6.14
CA PRO A 26 -1.97 -15.13 -6.70
C PRO A 26 -3.09 -15.48 -5.73
N ILE A 27 -4.30 -15.64 -6.27
CA ILE A 27 -5.46 -16.12 -5.51
C ILE A 27 -5.27 -17.63 -5.27
N PRO A 28 -5.27 -18.11 -4.01
CA PRO A 28 -5.13 -19.54 -3.72
C PRO A 28 -6.22 -20.41 -4.36
N GLU A 29 -5.86 -21.59 -4.84
CA GLU A 29 -6.79 -22.46 -5.59
C GLU A 29 -7.93 -23.04 -4.73
N GLU A 30 -7.67 -23.35 -3.46
CA GLU A 30 -8.64 -24.02 -2.59
C GLU A 30 -9.68 -23.05 -2.00
N LEU A 31 -9.22 -22.09 -1.20
CA LEU A 31 -10.07 -21.17 -0.46
C LEU A 31 -10.26 -19.81 -1.16
N GLY A 32 -9.58 -19.58 -2.28
CA GLY A 32 -9.70 -18.34 -3.05
C GLY A 32 -9.40 -17.11 -2.19
N ARG A 33 -10.25 -16.08 -2.33
CA ARG A 33 -10.16 -14.83 -1.55
C ARG A 33 -10.53 -14.99 -0.06
N LEU A 34 -11.07 -16.14 0.33
CA LEU A 34 -11.40 -16.46 1.73
C LEU A 34 -10.21 -17.08 2.47
N ASP A 35 -9.11 -17.37 1.77
CA ASP A 35 -7.91 -17.89 2.39
C ASP A 35 -7.32 -16.90 3.41
N VAL A 36 -7.12 -17.37 4.65
CA VAL A 36 -6.66 -16.52 5.76
C VAL A 36 -5.26 -15.97 5.51
N TYR A 37 -4.38 -16.74 4.88
CA TYR A 37 -3.02 -16.30 4.56
C TYR A 37 -3.03 -15.25 3.45
N TYR A 38 -3.83 -15.44 2.40
CA TYR A 38 -4.05 -14.44 1.36
C TYR A 38 -4.56 -13.13 1.96
N ILE A 39 -5.61 -13.19 2.79
CA ILE A 39 -6.19 -12.02 3.46
C ILE A 39 -5.13 -11.30 4.32
N ALA A 40 -4.38 -12.06 5.12
CA ALA A 40 -3.32 -11.52 5.97
C ALA A 40 -2.23 -10.85 5.12
N ARG A 41 -1.84 -11.45 3.99
CA ARG A 41 -0.81 -10.94 3.11
C ARG A 41 -1.23 -9.64 2.42
N ILE A 42 -2.47 -9.56 1.92
CA ILE A 42 -3.01 -8.31 1.35
C ILE A 42 -3.01 -7.19 2.40
N ARG A 43 -3.53 -7.44 3.60
CA ARG A 43 -3.54 -6.45 4.69
C ARG A 43 -2.14 -6.03 5.08
N GLN A 44 -1.21 -6.98 5.16
CA GLN A 44 0.18 -6.71 5.48
C GLN A 44 0.83 -5.78 4.45
N LEU A 45 0.68 -6.07 3.15
CA LEU A 45 1.30 -5.29 2.07
C LEU A 45 0.75 -3.87 2.00
N THR A 46 -0.57 -3.70 2.05
CA THR A 46 -1.20 -2.38 1.98
C THR A 46 -0.93 -1.56 3.23
N GLN A 47 -0.88 -2.20 4.41
CA GLN A 47 -0.49 -1.51 5.65
C GLN A 47 0.97 -1.05 5.62
N GLN A 48 1.90 -1.89 5.14
CA GLN A 48 3.31 -1.48 4.96
C GLN A 48 3.45 -0.30 4.01
N ALA A 49 2.69 -0.28 2.91
CA ALA A 49 2.69 0.85 1.97
C ALA A 49 2.27 2.15 2.67
N LYS A 50 1.20 2.11 3.48
CA LYS A 50 0.70 3.25 4.25
C LYS A 50 1.72 3.72 5.28
N ASP A 51 2.34 2.80 6.01
CA ASP A 51 3.31 3.13 7.06
C ASP A 51 4.57 3.82 6.54
N LEU A 52 4.98 3.52 5.29
CA LEU A 52 6.09 4.20 4.64
C LEU A 52 5.82 5.69 4.37
N VAL A 53 4.58 6.04 4.02
CA VAL A 53 4.26 7.37 3.46
C VAL A 53 3.42 8.25 4.38
N LYS A 54 2.64 7.68 5.32
CA LYS A 54 1.66 8.43 6.13
C LYS A 54 2.24 9.61 6.90
N PHE A 55 3.54 9.58 7.20
CA PHE A 55 4.22 10.65 7.94
C PHE A 55 4.90 11.70 7.07
N ILE A 56 5.06 11.46 5.76
CA ILE A 56 5.71 12.39 4.83
C ILE A 56 5.03 13.78 4.84
N PRO A 57 3.68 13.91 4.84
CA PRO A 57 3.01 15.22 4.78
C PRO A 57 3.29 16.14 5.98
N TYR A 58 3.72 15.58 7.11
CA TYR A 58 4.04 16.32 8.33
C TYR A 58 5.50 16.79 8.37
N THR A 59 6.30 16.47 7.35
CA THR A 59 7.69 16.95 7.25
C THR A 59 7.74 18.38 6.70
N PRO A 60 8.64 19.25 7.19
CA PRO A 60 8.75 20.63 6.71
C PRO A 60 9.07 20.76 5.21
N SER A 61 9.75 19.76 4.65
CA SER A 61 10.16 19.71 3.24
C SER A 61 9.09 19.15 2.28
N ALA A 62 7.93 18.72 2.78
CA ALA A 62 6.88 18.18 1.92
C ALA A 62 6.17 19.30 1.17
N THR A 63 6.36 19.34 -0.15
CA THR A 63 5.65 20.27 -1.03
C THR A 63 4.17 19.89 -1.18
N PRO A 64 3.29 20.80 -1.63
CA PRO A 64 1.89 20.47 -1.91
C PRO A 64 1.71 19.28 -2.86
N GLU A 65 2.59 19.14 -3.85
CA GLU A 65 2.58 18.05 -4.83
C GLU A 65 2.88 16.71 -4.15
N ILE A 66 3.90 16.66 -3.29
CA ILE A 66 4.25 15.46 -2.51
C ILE A 66 3.10 15.09 -1.56
N LYS A 67 2.46 16.07 -0.91
CA LYS A 67 1.31 15.81 -0.03
C LYS A 67 0.16 15.18 -0.80
N LYS A 68 -0.16 15.71 -1.99
CA LYS A 68 -1.19 15.17 -2.87
C LYS A 68 -0.85 13.76 -3.37
N GLU A 69 0.40 13.51 -3.73
CA GLU A 69 0.86 12.18 -4.14
C GLU A 69 0.71 11.16 -3.02
N VAL A 70 1.12 11.50 -1.80
CA VAL A 70 0.96 10.64 -0.62
C VAL A 70 -0.52 10.38 -0.32
N GLU A 71 -1.36 11.41 -0.40
CA GLU A 71 -2.80 11.25 -0.20
C GLU A 71 -3.40 10.25 -1.21
N ASN A 72 -3.01 10.35 -2.48
CA ASN A 72 -3.45 9.42 -3.51
C ASN A 72 -2.98 7.98 -3.21
N LEU A 73 -1.75 7.80 -2.75
CA LEU A 73 -1.23 6.47 -2.39
C LEU A 73 -1.96 5.85 -1.20
N LEU A 74 -2.31 6.66 -0.19
CA LEU A 74 -3.09 6.17 0.95
C LEU A 74 -4.48 5.71 0.49
N LYS A 75 -5.15 6.49 -0.36
CA LYS A 75 -6.44 6.12 -0.96
C LYS A 75 -6.32 4.88 -1.84
N GLU A 76 -5.27 4.77 -2.64
CA GLU A 76 -5.01 3.62 -3.51
C GLU A 76 -4.77 2.34 -2.71
N ALA A 77 -3.99 2.42 -1.62
CA ALA A 77 -3.76 1.28 -0.73
C ALA A 77 -5.06 0.77 -0.09
N ASP A 78 -5.91 1.70 0.39
CA ASP A 78 -7.21 1.35 0.98
C ASP A 78 -8.18 0.79 -0.07
N ALA A 79 -8.25 1.40 -1.26
CA ALA A 79 -9.05 0.91 -2.37
C ALA A 79 -8.62 -0.49 -2.81
N THR A 80 -7.30 -0.72 -2.95
CA THR A 80 -6.73 -2.02 -3.33
C THR A 80 -7.05 -3.09 -2.28
N ALA A 81 -6.89 -2.77 -0.99
CA ALA A 81 -7.26 -3.70 0.08
C ALA A 81 -8.75 -4.06 0.02
N ARG A 82 -9.63 -3.07 -0.17
CA ARG A 82 -11.08 -3.27 -0.26
C ARG A 82 -11.44 -4.14 -1.47
N GLU A 83 -10.90 -3.80 -2.65
CA GLU A 83 -11.12 -4.49 -3.92
C GLU A 83 -10.74 -5.98 -3.81
N LEU A 84 -9.56 -6.28 -3.26
CA LEU A 84 -9.02 -7.63 -3.19
C LEU A 84 -9.66 -8.49 -2.09
N LEU A 85 -10.13 -7.89 -0.99
CA LEU A 85 -10.72 -8.62 0.15
C LEU A 85 -12.23 -8.74 0.10
N HIS A 86 -12.94 -7.78 -0.52
CA HIS A 86 -14.40 -7.72 -0.52
C HIS A 86 -15.00 -7.71 -1.93
N GLY A 87 -14.16 -7.68 -2.97
CA GLY A 87 -14.58 -7.48 -4.34
C GLY A 87 -14.87 -6.01 -4.64
N SER A 88 -14.81 -5.67 -5.92
CA SER A 88 -15.42 -4.44 -6.43
C SER A 88 -16.94 -4.60 -6.30
N HIS A 89 -17.55 -4.01 -5.27
CA HIS A 89 -18.98 -3.72 -5.32
C HIS A 89 -19.17 -2.76 -6.50
N SER A 90 -19.57 -3.32 -7.65
CA SER A 90 -20.26 -2.58 -8.68
C SER A 90 -21.71 -2.47 -8.22
N ASP A 91 -22.06 -1.34 -7.63
CA ASP A 91 -23.43 -0.79 -7.64
C ASP A 91 -23.39 0.51 -8.45
#